data_AF-A0A9P5GPU5-F1
#
_entry.id   AF-A0A9P5GPU5-F1
#
_cell.length_a   1.000
_cell.length_b   1.000
_cell.length_c   1.000
_cell.angle_alpha   90.00
_cell.angle_beta   90.00
_cell.angle_gamma   90.00
#
_symmetry.space_group_name_H-M   'P 1'
#
loop_
_entity.id
_entity.type
_entity.pdbx_description
1 polymer ?
#
loop_
_entity_poly.entity_id
_entity_poly.type
_entity_poly.pdbx_seq_one_letter_code
_entity_poly.pdbx_strand_id
1 'polypeptide(L)'
;MDATLLNNEPPTIYRQEPSHEVDVAWAALYDTRPIVLTREQVLDIGKDPGEAVQIPSSWGLGDDRYFGRIDAFHQMHCLDALRREARFDHYYGAKYPGGFNTTTEMHRLHLSHCVWLLAQNIMCSANTDVYTHIWTDTLDHAFPDFNIEHKCKNYDAVLAWQQKNALDEDNFVALRRPEGYPYRTMTHKFKEIHGWFLQHEDEQDFESGEIA
;
A
#
# COMPACT_ATOMS: atom_id res chain seq x y z
N MET A 1 7.89 1.19 21.03
CA MET A 1 6.49 1.05 20.57
C MET A 1 5.74 0.36 21.69
N ASP A 2 4.45 0.66 21.87
CA ASP A 2 3.65 -0.02 22.90
C ASP A 2 2.79 -1.11 22.25
N ALA A 3 3.20 -2.36 22.46
CA ALA A 3 2.59 -3.55 21.87
C ALA A 3 1.83 -4.40 22.90
N THR A 4 1.41 -3.81 24.03
CA THR A 4 0.57 -4.52 25.00
C THR A 4 -0.78 -4.92 24.42
N LEU A 5 -1.29 -6.08 24.85
CA LEU A 5 -2.59 -6.59 24.39
C LEU A 5 -3.74 -5.63 24.73
N LEU A 6 -3.80 -5.16 25.98
CA LEU A 6 -4.78 -4.18 26.42
C LEU A 6 -4.32 -2.77 26.07
N ASN A 7 -5.27 -1.91 25.71
CA ASN A 7 -5.01 -0.50 25.48
C ASN A 7 -4.62 0.20 26.80
N ASN A 8 -3.76 1.21 26.72
CA ASN A 8 -3.64 2.20 27.79
C ASN A 8 -4.91 3.05 27.90
N GLU A 9 -5.06 3.78 29.00
CA GLU A 9 -6.16 4.72 29.23
C GLU A 9 -5.65 6.17 29.28
N PRO A 10 -5.97 7.02 28.29
CA PRO A 10 -6.72 6.71 27.07
C PRO A 10 -5.88 5.92 26.03
N PRO A 11 -6.52 5.16 25.13
CA PRO A 11 -5.83 4.49 24.04
C PRO A 11 -5.14 5.50 23.12
N THR A 12 -4.03 5.08 22.50
CA THR A 12 -3.46 5.85 21.38
C THR A 12 -4.52 6.01 20.29
N ILE A 13 -4.47 7.12 19.54
CA ILE A 13 -5.45 7.40 18.47
C ILE A 13 -5.57 6.25 17.48
N TYR A 14 -4.47 5.53 17.23
CA TYR A 14 -4.41 4.39 16.31
C TYR A 14 -5.11 3.13 16.82
N ARG A 15 -5.44 3.05 18.12
CA ARG A 15 -6.11 1.92 18.79
C ARG A 15 -7.57 2.25 19.19
N GLN A 16 -8.08 3.41 18.81
CA GLN A 16 -9.45 3.85 19.09
C GLN A 16 -10.47 3.27 18.09
N GLU A 17 -11.75 3.28 18.47
CA GLU A 17 -12.83 2.93 17.57
C GLU A 17 -12.95 3.94 16.40
N PRO A 18 -13.49 3.53 15.24
CA PRO A 18 -13.61 4.39 14.07
C PRO A 18 -14.21 5.77 14.34
N SER A 19 -13.49 6.81 13.94
CA SER A 19 -13.93 8.21 13.96
C SER A 19 -13.18 9.00 12.88
N HIS A 20 -13.63 10.23 12.62
CA HIS A 20 -12.95 11.14 11.70
C HIS A 20 -11.50 11.42 12.15
N GLU A 21 -11.27 11.60 13.44
CA GLU A 21 -9.94 11.84 14.01
C GLU A 21 -9.01 10.62 13.83
N VAL A 22 -9.55 9.41 13.98
CA VAL A 22 -8.81 8.17 13.72
C VAL A 22 -8.40 8.10 12.25
N ASP A 23 -9.33 8.38 11.33
CA ASP A 23 -9.05 8.36 9.89
C ASP A 23 -8.02 9.41 9.49
N VAL A 24 -8.10 10.62 10.04
CA VAL A 24 -7.08 11.66 9.82
C VAL A 24 -5.72 11.21 10.35
N ALA A 25 -5.66 10.60 11.53
CA ALA A 25 -4.41 10.13 12.10
C ALA A 25 -3.77 9.01 11.27
N TRP A 26 -4.56 8.04 10.80
CA TRP A 26 -4.08 6.96 9.93
C TRP A 26 -3.65 7.46 8.55
N ALA A 27 -4.42 8.36 7.94
CA ALA A 27 -4.06 8.97 6.66
C ALA A 27 -2.75 9.79 6.74
N ALA A 28 -2.43 10.34 7.92
CA ALA A 28 -1.19 11.06 8.13
C ALA A 28 0.06 10.15 8.19
N LEU A 29 -0.10 8.84 8.34
CA LEU A 29 1.03 7.90 8.41
C LEU A 29 1.66 7.63 7.04
N TYR A 30 0.98 7.92 5.93
CA TYR A 30 1.48 7.57 4.61
C TYR A 30 1.22 8.66 3.59
N ASP A 31 2.12 8.73 2.60
CA ASP A 31 1.96 9.57 1.43
C ASP A 31 2.37 8.75 0.21
N THR A 32 1.39 8.33 -0.57
CA THR A 32 1.57 7.46 -1.74
C THR A 32 1.85 8.23 -3.02
N ARG A 33 1.95 9.57 -2.96
CA ARG A 33 2.24 10.40 -4.13
C ARG A 33 3.56 10.00 -4.79
N PRO A 34 3.67 10.12 -6.11
CA PRO A 34 4.89 9.72 -6.78
C PRO A 34 6.04 10.69 -6.48
N ILE A 35 7.25 10.17 -6.52
CA ILE A 35 8.50 10.93 -6.42
C ILE A 35 9.22 10.91 -7.76
N VAL A 36 10.18 11.82 -7.91
CA VAL A 36 11.07 11.87 -9.07
C VAL A 36 12.25 10.92 -8.89
N LEU A 37 12.50 10.09 -9.90
CA LEU A 37 13.72 9.30 -10.04
C LEU A 37 14.53 9.79 -11.25
N THR A 38 15.86 9.78 -11.13
CA THR A 38 16.75 9.91 -12.30
C THR A 38 16.84 8.58 -13.02
N ARG A 39 17.33 8.62 -14.27
CA ARG A 39 17.62 7.40 -15.05
C ARG A 39 18.54 6.43 -14.30
N GLU A 40 19.59 6.95 -13.67
CA GLU A 40 20.54 6.15 -12.89
C GLU A 40 19.85 5.47 -11.72
N GLN A 41 18.96 6.18 -11.00
CA GLN A 41 18.21 5.60 -9.90
C GLN A 41 17.27 4.47 -10.35
N VAL A 42 16.64 4.60 -11.53
CA VAL A 42 15.81 3.53 -12.11
C VAL A 42 16.67 2.30 -12.43
N LEU A 43 17.86 2.49 -12.98
CA LEU A 43 18.81 1.41 -13.26
C LEU A 43 19.33 0.76 -11.97
N ASP A 44 19.66 1.55 -10.94
CA ASP A 44 20.18 1.06 -9.66
C ASP A 44 19.19 0.18 -8.91
N ILE A 45 17.88 0.41 -9.08
CA ILE A 45 16.82 -0.45 -8.53
C ILE A 45 16.46 -1.62 -9.47
N GLY A 46 17.26 -1.85 -10.51
CA GLY A 46 17.11 -2.97 -11.45
C GLY A 46 15.90 -2.87 -12.37
N LYS A 47 15.42 -1.65 -12.65
CA LYS A 47 14.31 -1.39 -13.57
C LYS A 47 14.83 -0.85 -14.90
N ASP A 48 14.09 -1.08 -15.98
CA ASP A 48 14.41 -0.55 -17.30
C ASP A 48 13.81 0.85 -17.48
N PRO A 49 14.64 1.90 -17.68
CA PRO A 49 14.14 3.23 -18.01
C PRO A 49 13.39 3.32 -19.36
N GLY A 50 13.47 2.30 -20.22
CA GLY A 50 12.65 2.18 -21.43
C GLY A 50 11.21 1.74 -21.16
N GLU A 51 10.95 1.09 -20.03
CA GLU A 51 9.61 0.68 -19.60
C GLU A 51 9.02 1.60 -18.52
N ALA A 52 9.87 2.25 -17.72
CA ALA A 52 9.43 3.17 -16.68
C ALA A 52 8.76 4.42 -17.27
N VAL A 53 7.66 4.86 -16.66
CA VAL A 53 6.94 6.06 -17.12
C VAL A 53 7.79 7.31 -16.91
N GLN A 54 8.15 7.95 -18.02
CA GLN A 54 8.85 9.24 -18.00
C GLN A 54 7.92 10.37 -17.56
N ILE A 55 8.45 11.29 -16.77
CA ILE A 55 7.79 12.53 -16.40
C ILE A 55 7.82 13.47 -17.61
N PRO A 56 6.69 14.08 -18.01
CA PRO A 56 6.68 15.03 -19.12
C PRO A 56 7.63 16.19 -18.90
N SER A 57 8.37 16.57 -19.94
CA SER A 57 9.28 17.74 -19.90
C SER A 57 8.55 19.05 -19.55
N SER A 58 7.24 19.13 -19.83
CA SER A 58 6.38 20.26 -19.45
C SER A 58 6.29 20.50 -17.94
N TRP A 59 6.66 19.53 -17.11
CA TRP A 59 6.70 19.69 -15.66
C TRP A 59 7.97 20.39 -15.17
N GLY A 60 8.95 20.64 -16.05
CA GLY A 60 10.13 21.44 -15.74
C GLY A 60 11.15 20.78 -14.79
N LEU A 61 11.10 19.46 -14.65
CA LEU A 61 11.94 18.68 -13.73
C LEU A 61 13.25 18.15 -14.37
N GLY A 62 13.50 18.55 -15.62
CA GLY A 62 14.60 18.07 -16.46
C GLY A 62 14.21 16.84 -17.28
N ASP A 63 15.07 16.51 -18.25
CA ASP A 63 14.92 15.32 -19.09
C ASP A 63 15.32 14.05 -18.32
N ASP A 64 14.90 12.88 -18.81
CA ASP A 64 15.21 11.58 -18.22
C ASP A 64 14.85 11.50 -16.72
N ARG A 65 13.61 11.89 -16.42
CA ARG A 65 12.99 11.78 -15.10
C ARG A 65 11.84 10.79 -15.14
N TYR A 66 11.68 10.06 -14.04
CA TYR A 66 10.74 8.95 -13.96
C TYR A 66 9.92 9.03 -12.68
N PHE A 67 8.69 8.51 -12.73
CA PHE A 67 7.86 8.36 -11.53
C PHE A 67 8.32 7.15 -10.72
N GLY A 68 8.43 7.32 -9.41
CA GLY A 68 8.64 6.24 -8.44
C GLY A 68 7.71 6.39 -7.24
N ARG A 69 7.61 5.35 -6.40
CA ARG A 69 6.91 5.40 -5.10
C ARG A 69 7.74 4.67 -4.06
N ILE A 70 7.71 5.15 -2.82
CA ILE A 70 8.36 4.47 -1.70
C ILE A 70 7.41 3.39 -1.16
N ASP A 71 7.88 2.13 -1.17
CA ASP A 71 7.05 0.97 -0.83
C ASP A 71 6.53 0.98 0.62
N ALA A 72 7.27 1.57 1.57
CA ALA A 72 6.85 1.67 2.97
C ALA A 72 5.49 2.39 3.14
N PHE A 73 5.17 3.36 2.28
CA PHE A 73 3.88 4.05 2.31
C PHE A 73 2.77 3.25 1.63
N HIS A 74 3.11 2.41 0.65
CA HIS A 74 2.16 1.46 0.08
C HIS A 74 1.80 0.35 1.09
N GLN A 75 2.78 -0.15 1.84
CA GLN A 75 2.54 -1.08 2.95
C GLN A 75 1.65 -0.46 4.03
N MET A 76 1.90 0.80 4.43
CA MET A 76 1.07 1.48 5.41
C MET A 76 -0.36 1.74 4.89
N HIS A 77 -0.51 2.11 3.62
CA HIS A 77 -1.82 2.20 2.95
C HIS A 77 -2.56 0.85 2.96
N CYS A 78 -1.86 -0.25 2.65
CA CYS A 78 -2.40 -1.61 2.71
C CYS A 78 -2.87 -1.98 4.13
N LEU A 79 -2.09 -1.62 5.15
CA LEU A 79 -2.46 -1.85 6.55
C LEU A 79 -3.71 -1.06 6.96
N ASP A 80 -3.81 0.22 6.56
CA ASP A 80 -4.99 1.04 6.79
C ASP A 80 -6.23 0.47 6.07
N ALA A 81 -6.08 -0.04 4.84
CA ALA A 81 -7.16 -0.75 4.15
C ALA A 81 -7.66 -1.96 4.94
N LEU A 82 -6.75 -2.78 5.49
CA LEU A 82 -7.10 -3.93 6.33
C LEU A 82 -7.73 -3.52 7.67
N ARG A 83 -7.26 -2.43 8.28
CA ARG A 83 -7.88 -1.85 9.49
C ARG A 83 -9.34 -1.48 9.23
N ARG A 84 -9.61 -0.80 8.10
CA ARG A 84 -10.97 -0.41 7.70
C ARG A 84 -11.82 -1.64 7.39
N GLU A 85 -11.24 -2.66 6.77
CA GLU A 85 -11.90 -3.95 6.55
C GLU A 85 -12.27 -4.66 7.86
N ALA A 86 -11.40 -4.65 8.87
CA ALA A 86 -11.68 -5.18 10.21
C ALA A 86 -12.77 -4.40 10.97
N ARG A 87 -13.24 -3.28 10.42
CA ARG A 87 -14.38 -2.46 10.89
C ARG A 87 -15.40 -2.27 9.76
N PHE A 88 -15.65 -3.34 9.01
CA PHE A 88 -16.46 -3.35 7.79
C PHE A 88 -17.79 -2.59 7.92
N ASP A 89 -18.57 -2.86 8.96
CA ASP A 89 -19.90 -2.26 9.13
C ASP A 89 -19.84 -0.73 9.17
N HIS A 90 -18.80 -0.16 9.78
CA HIS A 90 -18.60 1.28 9.85
C HIS A 90 -18.20 1.87 8.49
N TYR A 91 -17.20 1.28 7.81
CA TYR A 91 -16.63 1.87 6.60
C TYR A 91 -17.38 1.52 5.32
N TYR A 92 -18.03 0.36 5.30
CA TYR A 92 -18.57 -0.24 4.10
C TYR A 92 -20.01 -0.75 4.24
N GLY A 93 -20.57 -0.83 5.44
CA GLY A 93 -21.93 -1.34 5.67
C GLY A 93 -23.01 -0.59 4.86
N ALA A 94 -22.87 0.73 4.71
CA ALA A 94 -23.78 1.53 3.89
C ALA A 94 -23.67 1.23 2.38
N LYS A 95 -22.45 0.89 1.91
CA LYS A 95 -22.18 0.57 0.51
C LYS A 95 -22.54 -0.89 0.18
N TYR A 96 -22.37 -1.79 1.14
CA TYR A 96 -22.57 -3.23 1.02
C TYR A 96 -23.49 -3.73 2.14
N PRO A 97 -24.81 -3.44 2.08
CA PRO A 97 -25.75 -3.77 3.15
C PRO A 97 -25.94 -5.27 3.37
N GLY A 98 -25.56 -6.11 2.40
CA GLY A 98 -25.51 -7.57 2.55
C GLY A 98 -24.21 -8.11 3.15
N GLY A 99 -23.35 -7.22 3.66
CA GLY A 99 -22.06 -7.55 4.24
C GLY A 99 -20.98 -7.88 3.19
N PHE A 100 -19.86 -8.42 3.67
CA PHE A 100 -18.67 -8.74 2.87
C PHE A 100 -18.96 -9.59 1.62
N ASN A 101 -19.95 -10.49 1.67
CA ASN A 101 -20.32 -11.34 0.54
C ASN A 101 -20.93 -10.57 -0.64
N THR A 102 -21.21 -9.28 -0.49
CA THR A 102 -21.75 -8.41 -1.54
C THR A 102 -20.75 -7.38 -2.10
N THR A 103 -19.49 -7.41 -1.64
CA THR A 103 -18.43 -6.56 -2.20
C THR A 103 -18.11 -6.91 -3.65
N THR A 104 -17.55 -5.97 -4.41
CA THR A 104 -17.07 -6.24 -5.78
C THR A 104 -15.88 -7.20 -5.78
N GLU A 105 -15.63 -7.84 -6.93
CA GLU A 105 -14.45 -8.71 -7.10
C GLU A 105 -13.14 -7.91 -6.93
N MET A 106 -13.05 -6.68 -7.45
CA MET A 106 -11.90 -5.79 -7.22
C MET A 106 -11.64 -5.53 -5.73
N HIS A 107 -12.69 -5.31 -4.93
CA HIS A 107 -12.52 -5.07 -3.50
C HIS A 107 -11.80 -6.25 -2.84
N ARG A 108 -12.21 -7.48 -3.17
CA ARG A 108 -11.61 -8.71 -2.64
C ARG A 108 -10.20 -8.95 -3.15
N LEU A 109 -9.97 -8.73 -4.44
CA LEU A 109 -8.64 -8.87 -5.05
C LEU A 109 -7.64 -7.86 -4.46
N HIS A 110 -8.08 -6.61 -4.25
CA HIS A 110 -7.24 -5.59 -3.64
C HIS A 110 -6.87 -5.97 -2.21
N LEU A 111 -7.81 -6.41 -1.38
CA LEU A 111 -7.50 -6.89 -0.02
C LEU A 111 -6.56 -8.10 -0.02
N SER A 112 -6.80 -9.06 -0.90
CA SER A 112 -5.93 -10.24 -1.07
C SER A 112 -4.49 -9.82 -1.43
N HIS A 113 -4.35 -8.86 -2.36
CA HIS A 113 -3.07 -8.25 -2.71
C HIS A 113 -2.40 -7.57 -1.50
N CYS A 114 -3.15 -6.76 -0.73
CA CYS A 114 -2.62 -6.09 0.46
C CYS A 114 -2.07 -7.09 1.49
N VAL A 115 -2.81 -8.16 1.78
CA VAL A 115 -2.38 -9.21 2.73
C VAL A 115 -1.08 -9.86 2.25
N TRP A 116 -1.03 -10.25 0.96
CA TRP A 116 0.14 -10.91 0.42
C TRP A 116 1.36 -9.98 0.35
N LEU A 117 1.19 -8.72 -0.05
CA LEU A 117 2.26 -7.73 -0.12
C LEU A 117 2.85 -7.44 1.27
N LEU A 118 2.01 -7.34 2.30
CA LEU A 118 2.47 -7.20 3.69
C LEU A 118 3.22 -8.45 4.16
N ALA A 119 2.73 -9.65 3.84
CA ALA A 119 3.43 -10.90 4.18
C ALA A 119 4.81 -10.98 3.51
N GLN A 120 4.91 -10.63 2.22
CA GLN A 120 6.18 -10.56 1.49
C GLN A 120 7.15 -9.59 2.16
N ASN A 121 6.68 -8.41 2.60
CA ASN A 121 7.50 -7.42 3.27
C ASN A 121 7.96 -7.85 4.67
N ILE A 122 7.09 -8.50 5.44
CA ILE A 122 7.47 -9.10 6.73
C ILE A 122 8.57 -10.14 6.50
N MET A 123 8.37 -11.06 5.55
CA MET A 123 9.37 -12.07 5.19
C MET A 123 10.68 -11.47 4.68
N CYS A 124 10.61 -10.39 3.90
CA CYS A 124 11.79 -9.70 3.39
C CYS A 124 12.58 -9.01 4.50
N SER A 125 11.88 -8.36 5.44
CA SER A 125 12.53 -7.73 6.61
C SER A 125 13.14 -8.74 7.57
N ALA A 126 12.51 -9.93 7.69
CA ALA A 126 12.92 -11.05 8.54
C ALA A 126 13.40 -10.59 9.92
N ASN A 127 12.61 -9.75 10.60
CA ASN A 127 13.01 -9.20 11.90
C ASN A 127 13.35 -10.33 12.90
N THR A 128 14.54 -10.24 13.50
CA THR A 128 15.10 -11.22 14.46
C THR A 128 15.03 -10.76 15.92
N ASP A 129 14.37 -9.63 16.20
CA ASP A 129 14.09 -9.21 17.59
C ASP A 129 13.26 -10.30 18.31
N VAL A 130 13.66 -10.65 19.53
CA VAL A 130 13.12 -11.80 20.27
C VAL A 130 12.23 -11.33 21.41
N TYR A 131 10.99 -11.83 21.46
CA TYR A 131 10.12 -11.68 22.62
C TYR A 131 10.28 -12.83 23.61
N THR A 132 10.04 -12.53 24.88
CA THR A 132 10.08 -13.53 25.97
C THR A 132 8.67 -13.81 26.48
N HIS A 133 8.55 -14.68 27.47
CA HIS A 133 7.28 -14.96 28.13
C HIS A 133 7.38 -14.65 29.62
N ILE A 134 6.27 -14.24 30.20
CA ILE A 134 6.11 -13.87 31.61
C ILE A 134 5.04 -14.73 32.27
N TRP A 135 5.12 -14.88 33.59
CA TRP A 135 4.07 -15.51 34.39
C TRP A 135 3.00 -14.47 34.74
N THR A 136 1.74 -14.87 34.66
CA THR A 136 0.59 -14.04 35.06
C THR A 136 -0.16 -14.72 36.20
N ASP A 137 -0.99 -13.97 36.92
CA ASP A 137 -1.86 -14.49 37.98
C ASP A 137 -3.11 -15.20 37.44
N THR A 138 -3.42 -15.02 36.15
CA THR A 138 -4.63 -15.57 35.52
C THR A 138 -4.43 -16.84 34.68
N LEU A 139 -3.22 -17.06 34.15
CA LEU A 139 -2.95 -18.17 33.23
C LEU A 139 -1.95 -19.15 33.86
N ASP A 140 -2.29 -20.44 33.84
CA ASP A 140 -1.40 -21.52 34.28
C ASP A 140 -0.17 -21.72 33.35
N HIS A 141 -0.17 -21.10 32.18
CA HIS A 141 0.91 -21.13 31.20
C HIS A 141 1.50 -19.74 30.98
N ALA A 142 2.75 -19.69 30.50
CA ALA A 142 3.47 -18.45 30.28
C ALA A 142 2.81 -17.60 29.19
N PHE A 143 2.65 -16.29 29.45
CA PHE A 143 2.05 -15.33 28.55
C PHE A 143 3.12 -14.57 27.76
N PRO A 144 2.96 -14.33 26.45
CA PRO A 144 3.97 -13.64 25.65
C PRO A 144 4.08 -12.16 26.01
N ASP A 145 5.32 -11.66 26.14
CA ASP A 145 5.60 -10.23 26.29
C ASP A 145 6.01 -9.62 24.94
N PHE A 146 5.02 -9.09 24.21
CA PHE A 146 5.25 -8.48 22.89
C PHE A 146 5.94 -7.10 22.95
N ASN A 147 6.13 -6.53 24.13
CA ASN A 147 6.69 -5.18 24.28
C ASN A 147 8.22 -5.21 24.23
N ILE A 148 8.76 -5.46 23.05
CA ILE A 148 10.21 -5.57 22.82
C ILE A 148 10.80 -4.32 22.19
N GLU A 149 12.10 -4.13 22.40
CA GLU A 149 12.84 -3.08 21.72
C GLU A 149 13.13 -3.47 20.27
N HIS A 150 12.95 -2.51 19.38
CA HIS A 150 13.17 -2.67 17.95
C HIS A 150 14.20 -1.66 17.46
N LYS A 151 15.09 -2.10 16.55
CA LYS A 151 15.96 -1.17 15.81
C LYS A 151 15.26 -0.72 14.53
N CYS A 152 14.60 0.43 14.60
CA CYS A 152 13.84 0.97 13.49
C CYS A 152 14.67 1.93 12.64
N LYS A 153 14.37 1.99 11.33
CA LYS A 153 14.67 3.17 10.52
C LYS A 153 13.83 4.34 11.04
N ASN A 154 14.31 5.57 10.91
CA ASN A 154 13.55 6.75 11.29
C ASN A 154 12.39 6.97 10.30
N TYR A 155 11.21 6.46 10.64
CA TYR A 155 10.02 6.52 9.79
C TYR A 155 9.61 7.96 9.49
N ASP A 156 9.58 8.80 10.52
CA ASP A 156 9.17 10.21 10.42
C ASP A 156 10.09 11.00 9.48
N ALA A 157 11.39 10.71 9.50
CA ALA A 157 12.34 11.32 8.58
C ALA A 157 12.07 10.92 7.11
N VAL A 158 11.72 9.65 6.86
CA VAL A 158 11.37 9.18 5.50
C VAL A 158 10.04 9.78 5.05
N LEU A 159 9.04 9.85 5.94
CA LEU A 159 7.74 10.48 5.66
C LEU A 159 7.87 11.98 5.39
N ALA A 160 8.64 12.70 6.21
CA ALA A 160 8.90 14.13 5.99
C ALA A 160 9.64 14.37 4.66
N TRP A 161 10.60 13.49 4.31
CA TRP A 161 11.25 13.55 3.00
C TRP A 161 10.26 13.29 1.86
N GLN A 162 9.39 12.28 1.98
CA GLN A 162 8.36 11.98 0.99
C GLN A 162 7.44 13.17 0.77
N GLN A 163 6.87 13.73 1.84
CA GLN A 163 5.94 14.86 1.75
C GLN A 163 6.56 16.09 1.08
N LYS A 164 7.87 16.30 1.27
CA LYS A 164 8.63 17.39 0.67
C LYS A 164 8.94 17.16 -0.82
N ASN A 165 9.14 15.92 -1.25
CA ASN A 165 9.61 15.58 -2.60
C ASN A 165 8.51 14.95 -3.49
N ALA A 166 7.34 14.69 -2.93
CA ALA A 166 6.18 14.19 -3.63
C ALA A 166 5.71 15.16 -4.72
N LEU A 167 5.36 14.58 -5.86
CA LEU A 167 4.69 15.25 -6.95
C LEU A 167 3.18 15.31 -6.69
N ASP A 168 2.50 16.13 -7.47
CA ASP A 168 1.06 16.27 -7.40
C ASP A 168 0.34 15.03 -7.95
N GLU A 169 -0.52 14.41 -7.14
CA GLU A 169 -1.24 13.17 -7.53
C GLU A 169 -2.23 13.43 -8.66
N ASP A 170 -2.94 14.57 -8.60
CA ASP A 170 -3.98 14.90 -9.58
C ASP A 170 -3.36 15.07 -10.97
N ASN A 171 -2.22 15.77 -11.04
CA ASN A 171 -1.46 15.89 -12.28
C ASN A 171 -0.96 14.54 -12.78
N PHE A 172 -0.51 13.64 -11.89
CA PHE A 172 -0.07 12.30 -12.28
C PHE A 172 -1.23 11.45 -12.84
N VAL A 173 -2.38 11.44 -12.17
CA VAL A 173 -3.59 10.71 -12.60
C VAL A 173 -4.19 11.32 -13.89
N ALA A 174 -4.01 12.63 -14.10
CA ALA A 174 -4.44 13.31 -15.31
C ALA A 174 -3.56 12.97 -16.53
N LEU A 175 -2.39 12.36 -16.35
CA LEU A 175 -1.52 11.97 -17.46
C LEU A 175 -2.24 11.02 -18.41
N ARG A 176 -1.94 11.19 -19.70
CA ARG A 176 -2.40 10.31 -20.76
C ARG A 176 -1.17 9.75 -21.46
N ARG A 177 -1.23 8.47 -21.79
CA ARG A 177 -0.16 7.79 -22.52
C ARG A 177 0.08 8.53 -23.85
N PRO A 178 1.32 8.97 -24.14
CA PRO A 178 1.65 9.55 -25.43
C PRO A 178 1.42 8.56 -26.59
N GLU A 179 1.17 9.09 -27.78
CA GLU A 179 1.07 8.26 -28.99
C GLU A 179 2.40 7.53 -29.27
N GLY A 180 2.33 6.24 -29.63
CA GLY A 180 3.51 5.42 -29.94
C GLY A 180 4.34 4.96 -28.73
N TYR A 181 3.93 5.27 -27.50
CA TYR A 181 4.64 4.81 -26.30
C TYR A 181 4.40 3.31 -26.05
N PRO A 182 5.44 2.52 -25.70
CA PRO A 182 5.27 1.10 -25.39
C PRO A 182 4.32 0.91 -24.21
N TYR A 183 3.55 -0.17 -24.26
CA TYR A 183 2.66 -0.56 -23.17
C TYR A 183 2.54 -2.07 -23.13
N ARG A 184 2.19 -2.56 -21.95
CA ARG A 184 1.91 -3.96 -21.72
C ARG A 184 0.43 -4.26 -21.91
N THR A 185 0.12 -5.45 -22.41
CA THR A 185 -1.27 -5.90 -22.59
C THR A 185 -1.76 -6.53 -21.29
N MET A 186 -2.89 -6.05 -20.79
CA MET A 186 -3.49 -6.63 -19.59
C MET A 186 -4.21 -7.94 -19.92
N THR A 187 -4.20 -8.88 -18.98
CA THR A 187 -4.97 -10.13 -19.06
C THR A 187 -6.47 -9.88 -19.31
N HIS A 188 -7.13 -10.86 -19.93
CA HIS A 188 -8.59 -10.87 -20.09
C HIS A 188 -9.31 -10.63 -18.76
N LYS A 189 -8.91 -11.35 -17.71
CA LYS A 189 -9.54 -11.24 -16.39
C LYS A 189 -9.47 -9.82 -15.83
N PHE A 190 -8.33 -9.15 -15.98
CA PHE A 190 -8.20 -7.76 -15.55
C PHE A 190 -9.17 -6.84 -16.32
N LYS A 191 -9.26 -6.99 -17.65
CA LYS A 191 -10.19 -6.21 -18.48
C LYS A 191 -11.65 -6.49 -18.12
N GLU A 192 -12.02 -7.74 -17.83
CA GLU A 192 -13.36 -8.14 -17.41
C GLU A 192 -13.77 -7.43 -16.12
N ILE A 193 -12.95 -7.53 -15.08
CA ILE A 193 -13.27 -6.98 -13.76
C ILE A 193 -13.43 -5.44 -13.81
N HIS A 194 -12.66 -4.77 -14.67
CA HIS A 194 -12.73 -3.32 -14.86
C HIS A 194 -13.80 -2.88 -15.88
N GLY A 195 -14.50 -3.81 -16.53
CA GLY A 195 -15.51 -3.51 -17.56
C GLY A 195 -14.92 -3.01 -18.89
N TRP A 196 -13.63 -3.26 -19.14
CA TRP A 196 -12.90 -2.81 -20.33
C TRP A 196 -12.82 -3.86 -21.44
N PHE A 197 -13.28 -5.09 -21.18
CA PHE A 197 -13.23 -6.21 -22.13
C PHE A 197 -13.91 -5.92 -23.48
N LEU A 198 -14.99 -5.11 -23.49
CA LEU A 198 -15.70 -4.75 -24.72
C LEU A 198 -14.96 -3.73 -25.60
N GLN A 199 -13.99 -3.00 -25.05
CA GLN A 199 -13.31 -1.90 -25.73
C GLN A 199 -11.86 -2.24 -26.12
N HIS A 200 -11.35 -3.40 -25.67
CA HIS A 200 -9.96 -3.81 -25.86
C HIS A 200 -9.91 -5.33 -26.11
N GLU A 201 -10.26 -5.76 -27.33
CA GLU A 201 -10.28 -7.19 -27.73
C GLU A 201 -8.96 -7.91 -27.37
N ASP A 202 -9.09 -9.18 -26.99
CA ASP A 202 -7.97 -10.05 -26.66
C ASP A 202 -7.59 -10.87 -27.89
N GLU A 203 -6.40 -10.63 -28.44
CA GLU A 203 -5.86 -11.48 -29.51
C GLU A 203 -5.18 -12.76 -28.96
N GLN A 204 -4.95 -12.87 -27.64
CA GLN A 204 -4.22 -13.99 -27.00
C GLN A 204 -4.72 -14.31 -25.58
N ASP A 205 -4.70 -15.59 -25.22
CA ASP A 205 -4.99 -16.13 -23.87
C ASP A 205 -3.77 -15.88 -22.96
N PHE A 206 -3.81 -14.85 -22.13
CA PHE A 206 -2.79 -14.60 -21.09
C PHE A 206 -3.25 -15.19 -19.75
N GLU A 207 -2.37 -15.94 -19.08
CA GLU A 207 -2.66 -16.47 -17.74
C GLU A 207 -2.89 -15.34 -16.72
N SER A 208 -3.78 -15.58 -15.75
CA SER A 208 -4.18 -14.58 -14.76
C SER A 208 -2.99 -14.13 -13.91
N GLY A 209 -2.65 -12.84 -13.98
CA GLY A 209 -1.59 -12.23 -13.15
C GLY A 209 -0.38 -11.74 -13.94
N GLU A 210 -0.29 -12.04 -15.24
CA GLU A 210 0.76 -11.49 -16.09
C GLU A 210 0.38 -10.10 -16.61
N ILE A 211 1.26 -9.14 -16.39
CA ILE A 211 1.29 -7.92 -17.19
C ILE A 211 2.15 -8.28 -18.41
N ALA A 212 1.54 -8.60 -19.56
CA ALA A 212 2.27 -9.01 -20.77
C ALA A 212 3.07 -7.84 -21.34
#